data_AF-A0A3S1EHU4-F1
#
_entry.id   AF-A0A3S1EHU4-F1
#
_cell.length_a   1.000
_cell.length_b   1.000
_cell.length_c   1.000
_cell.angle_alpha   90.00
_cell.angle_beta   90.00
_cell.angle_gamma   90.00
#
_symmetry.space_group_name_H-M   'P 1'
#
loop_
_entity.id
_entity.type
_entity.pdbx_description
1 polymer ?
#
loop_
_entity_poly.entity_id
_entity_poly.type
_entity_poly.pdbx_seq_one_letter_code
_entity_poly.pdbx_strand_id
1 'polypeptide(L)'
;ALSLGAPWLTAWRRVQLPLILPGILSGGAIVFVFALGYYITPTLVGGPTDQMISSYIAFYTNNTLNWGMGAALSLQLLMILVLFAFLFWTASALFRRKAHVA
;
A
#
# COMPACT_ATOMS: atom_id res chain seq x y z
N ALA A 1 -26.51 -1.66 19.24
CA ALA A 1 -27.11 -1.92 17.92
C ALA A 1 -27.94 -3.22 17.92
N LEU A 2 -27.37 -4.38 18.27
CA LEU A 2 -28.18 -5.61 18.47
C LEU A 2 -29.23 -5.44 19.58
N SER A 3 -28.86 -4.83 20.71
CA SER A 3 -29.80 -4.53 21.81
C SER A 3 -30.88 -3.50 21.45
N LEU A 4 -30.77 -2.82 20.29
CA LEU A 4 -31.73 -1.86 19.76
C LEU A 4 -32.59 -2.47 18.63
N GLY A 5 -32.55 -3.80 18.43
CA GLY A 5 -33.35 -4.50 17.42
C GLY A 5 -32.84 -4.41 16.00
N ALA A 6 -31.62 -3.87 15.76
CA ALA A 6 -31.07 -3.79 14.42
C ALA A 6 -30.54 -5.17 13.94
N PRO A 7 -30.80 -5.57 12.68
CA PRO A 7 -30.25 -6.81 12.14
C PRO A 7 -28.71 -6.81 12.18
N TRP A 8 -28.12 -7.98 12.38
CA TRP A 8 -26.67 -8.17 12.53
C TRP A 8 -25.86 -7.50 11.40
N LEU A 9 -26.34 -7.60 10.15
CA LEU A 9 -25.70 -7.02 8.97
C LEU A 9 -25.71 -5.48 9.00
N THR A 10 -26.77 -4.88 9.53
CA THR A 10 -26.91 -3.43 9.70
C THR A 10 -25.99 -2.92 10.81
N ALA A 11 -25.90 -3.65 11.93
CA ALA A 11 -24.99 -3.35 13.02
C ALA A 11 -23.52 -3.41 12.56
N TRP A 12 -23.16 -4.46 11.81
CA TRP A 12 -21.81 -4.62 11.27
C TRP A 12 -21.42 -3.49 10.31
N ARG A 13 -22.27 -3.17 9.32
CA ARG A 13 -21.99 -2.12 8.32
C ARG A 13 -21.97 -0.71 8.89
N ARG A 14 -22.87 -0.39 9.85
CA ARG A 14 -23.00 0.98 10.36
C ARG A 14 -22.10 1.28 11.56
N VAL A 15 -21.73 0.27 12.36
CA VAL A 15 -20.97 0.47 13.60
C VAL A 15 -19.57 -0.11 13.46
N GLN A 16 -19.45 -1.39 13.15
CA GLN A 16 -18.16 -2.08 13.15
C GLN A 16 -17.28 -1.67 11.96
N LEU A 17 -17.84 -1.66 10.74
CA LEU A 17 -17.12 -1.32 9.52
C LEU A 17 -16.41 0.04 9.59
N PRO A 18 -17.09 1.18 9.91
CA PRO A 18 -16.40 2.47 9.99
C PRO A 18 -15.39 2.56 11.15
N LEU A 19 -15.60 1.79 12.23
CA LEU A 19 -14.68 1.76 13.38
C LEU A 19 -13.37 1.05 13.05
N ILE A 20 -13.41 -0.05 12.28
CA ILE A 20 -12.21 -0.80 11.88
C ILE A 20 -11.59 -0.30 10.56
N LEU A 21 -12.34 0.44 9.74
CA LEU A 21 -11.88 0.98 8.45
C LEU A 21 -10.53 1.74 8.54
N PRO A 22 -10.28 2.65 9.51
CA PRO A 22 -8.97 3.30 9.60
C PRO A 22 -7.82 2.32 9.89
N GLY A 23 -8.09 1.22 10.60
CA GLY A 23 -7.10 0.15 10.85
C GLY A 23 -6.86 -0.73 9.63
N ILE A 24 -7.90 -1.02 8.85
CA ILE A 24 -7.75 -1.76 7.58
C ILE A 24 -6.94 -0.93 6.57
N LEU A 25 -7.18 0.38 6.51
CA LEU A 25 -6.46 1.29 5.61
C LEU A 25 -4.97 1.39 5.99
N SER A 26 -4.63 1.48 7.28
CA SER A 26 -3.23 1.51 7.72
C SER A 26 -2.52 0.17 7.49
N GLY A 27 -3.18 -0.95 7.79
CA GLY A 27 -2.65 -2.29 7.50
C GLY A 27 -2.43 -2.52 6.01
N GLY A 28 -3.38 -2.10 5.17
CA GLY A 28 -3.28 -2.19 3.72
C GLY A 28 -2.12 -1.38 3.15
N ALA A 29 -1.87 -0.18 3.66
CA ALA A 29 -0.72 0.64 3.26
C ALA A 29 0.62 -0.04 3.60
N ILE A 30 0.72 -0.66 4.79
CA ILE A 30 1.92 -1.40 5.19
C ILE A 30 2.16 -2.60 4.27
N VAL A 31 1.13 -3.40 4.00
CA VAL A 31 1.22 -4.55 3.09
C VAL A 31 1.59 -4.12 1.68
N PHE A 32 1.07 -3.00 1.18
CA PHE A 32 1.43 -2.45 -0.12
C PHE A 32 2.92 -2.10 -0.22
N VAL A 33 3.47 -1.45 0.81
CA VAL A 33 4.90 -1.13 0.89
C VAL A 33 5.75 -2.40 0.88
N PHE A 34 5.38 -3.42 1.65
CA PHE A 34 6.08 -4.70 1.67
C PHE A 34 6.02 -5.43 0.31
N ALA A 35 4.86 -5.41 -0.35
CA ALA A 35 4.69 -6.06 -1.65
C ALA A 35 5.58 -5.46 -2.74
N LEU A 36 5.80 -4.13 -2.73
CA LEU A 36 6.70 -3.47 -3.66
C LEU A 36 8.18 -3.83 -3.44
N GLY A 37 8.57 -4.08 -2.19
CA GLY A 37 9.93 -4.52 -1.85
C GLY A 37 10.19 -6.00 -2.12
N TYR A 38 9.13 -6.81 -2.27
CA TYR A 38 9.25 -8.27 -2.40
C TYR A 38 9.43 -8.71 -3.86
N TYR A 39 10.55 -8.30 -4.45
CA TYR A 39 10.87 -8.58 -5.85
C TYR A 39 11.41 -10.00 -6.11
N ILE A 40 11.80 -10.72 -5.06
CA ILE A 40 12.46 -12.03 -5.17
C ILE A 40 11.49 -13.10 -5.72
N THR A 41 10.24 -13.12 -5.25
CA THR A 41 9.26 -14.15 -5.66
C THR A 41 8.86 -14.10 -7.13
N PRO A 42 8.51 -12.94 -7.72
CA PRO A 42 8.22 -12.88 -9.15
C PRO A 42 9.46 -13.14 -10.00
N THR A 43 10.65 -12.83 -9.52
CA THR A 43 11.89 -13.11 -10.27
C THR A 43 12.21 -14.63 -10.30
N LEU A 44 11.73 -15.40 -9.31
CA LEU A 44 11.93 -16.85 -9.24
C LEU A 44 10.82 -17.66 -9.93
N VAL A 45 9.59 -17.15 -9.96
CA VAL A 45 8.42 -17.85 -10.50
C VAL A 45 8.03 -17.34 -11.90
N GLY A 46 8.39 -16.11 -12.25
CA GLY A 46 8.08 -15.45 -13.52
C GLY A 46 9.17 -15.61 -14.58
N GLY A 47 8.78 -15.53 -15.86
CA GLY A 47 9.69 -15.55 -17.00
C GLY A 47 10.42 -14.21 -17.22
N PRO A 48 11.28 -14.08 -18.24
CA PRO A 48 12.06 -12.86 -18.54
C PRO A 48 11.23 -11.58 -18.69
N THR A 49 9.92 -11.71 -18.96
CA THR A 49 8.96 -10.62 -19.17
C THR A 49 8.27 -10.15 -17.89
N ASP A 50 8.36 -10.88 -16.77
CA ASP A 50 7.72 -10.53 -15.49
C ASP A 50 8.71 -9.88 -14.51
N GLN A 51 9.57 -8.99 -15.02
CA GLN A 51 10.55 -8.28 -14.21
C GLN A 51 9.92 -7.06 -13.52
N MET A 52 9.89 -7.09 -12.18
CA MET A 52 9.51 -5.92 -11.39
C MET A 52 10.54 -4.79 -11.51
N ILE A 53 10.12 -3.54 -11.34
CA ILE A 53 11.02 -2.37 -11.28
C ILE A 53 12.22 -2.59 -10.33
N SER A 54 12.00 -3.30 -9.22
CA SER A 54 13.05 -3.62 -8.25
C SER A 54 14.12 -4.59 -8.79
N SER A 55 13.79 -5.51 -9.70
CA SER A 55 14.81 -6.37 -10.32
C SER A 55 15.69 -5.59 -11.29
N TYR A 56 15.14 -4.58 -11.99
CA TYR A 56 15.93 -3.66 -12.81
C TYR A 56 16.92 -2.84 -11.98
N ILE A 57 16.52 -2.35 -10.80
CA ILE A 57 17.44 -1.65 -9.88
C ILE A 57 18.63 -2.55 -9.52
N ALA A 58 18.36 -3.81 -9.18
CA ALA A 58 19.39 -4.79 -8.86
C ALA A 58 20.28 -5.11 -10.07
N PHE A 59 19.70 -5.23 -11.28
CA PHE A 59 20.44 -5.48 -12.51
C PHE A 59 21.38 -4.32 -12.87
N TYR A 60 20.89 -3.08 -12.83
CA TYR A 60 21.71 -1.90 -13.14
C TYR A 60 22.83 -1.64 -12.13
N THR A 61 22.58 -2.00 -10.86
CA THR A 61 23.57 -1.85 -9.80
C THR A 61 24.64 -2.96 -9.83
N ASN A 62 24.25 -4.21 -10.07
CA ASN A 62 25.16 -5.36 -9.96
C ASN A 62 25.75 -5.85 -11.29
N ASN A 63 25.01 -5.78 -12.41
CA ASN A 63 25.48 -6.33 -13.68
C ASN A 63 26.18 -5.30 -14.56
N THR A 64 25.62 -4.09 -14.65
CA THR A 64 26.19 -3.02 -15.50
C THR A 64 27.02 -2.00 -14.73
N LEU A 65 27.14 -2.14 -13.39
CA LEU A 65 27.79 -1.18 -12.48
C LEU A 65 27.38 0.29 -12.75
N ASN A 66 26.17 0.51 -13.25
CA ASN A 66 25.64 1.83 -13.54
C ASN A 66 24.83 2.33 -12.33
N TRP A 67 25.58 2.77 -11.32
CA TRP A 67 25.04 3.32 -10.08
C TRP A 67 24.12 4.53 -10.31
N GLY A 68 24.36 5.31 -11.37
CA GLY A 68 23.51 6.43 -11.75
C GLY A 68 22.10 6.01 -12.15
N MET A 69 21.99 5.00 -13.01
CA MET A 69 20.68 4.45 -13.41
C MET A 69 19.99 3.74 -12.23
N GLY A 70 20.76 2.99 -11.43
CA GLY A 70 20.24 2.34 -10.21
C GLY A 70 19.65 3.34 -9.21
N ALA A 71 20.31 4.48 -9.00
CA ALA A 71 19.83 5.55 -8.13
C ALA A 71 18.57 6.24 -8.70
N ALA A 72 18.53 6.51 -10.01
CA ALA A 72 17.38 7.14 -10.66
C ALA A 72 16.10 6.28 -10.55
N LEU A 73 16.22 4.98 -10.82
CA LEU A 73 15.11 4.03 -10.71
C LEU A 73 14.64 3.85 -9.26
N SER A 74 15.58 3.85 -8.29
CA SER A 74 15.25 3.80 -6.86
C SER A 74 14.50 5.04 -6.39
N LEU A 75 14.93 6.23 -6.83
CA LEU A 75 14.24 7.50 -6.56
C LEU A 75 12.85 7.54 -7.20
N GLN A 76 12.71 7.05 -8.42
CA GLN A 76 11.41 6.94 -9.09
C GLN A 76 10.45 6.04 -8.30
N LEU A 77 10.92 4.87 -7.85
CA LEU A 77 10.11 3.96 -7.04
C LEU A 77 9.73 4.60 -5.69
N LEU A 78 10.67 5.32 -5.07
CA LEU A 78 10.42 6.05 -3.83
C LEU A 78 9.37 7.16 -4.01
N MET A 79 9.43 7.93 -5.10
CA MET A 79 8.44 8.98 -5.40
C MET A 79 7.03 8.39 -5.56
N ILE A 80 6.90 7.26 -6.25
CA ILE A 80 5.62 6.56 -6.40
C ILE A 80 5.10 6.10 -5.03
N LEU A 81 5.98 5.52 -4.20
CA LEU A 81 5.61 5.06 -2.86
C LEU A 81 5.14 6.21 -1.95
N VAL A 82 5.84 7.35 -1.98
CA VAL A 82 5.46 8.55 -1.23
C VAL A 82 4.13 9.13 -1.73
N LEU A 83 3.88 9.13 -3.05
CA LEU A 83 2.60 9.55 -3.62
C LEU A 83 1.45 8.69 -3.10
N PHE A 84 1.60 7.36 -3.12
CA PHE A 84 0.60 6.44 -2.58
C PHE A 84 0.40 6.66 -1.08
N ALA A 85 1.48 6.76 -0.31
CA ALA A 85 1.40 7.03 1.12
C ALA A 85 0.67 8.36 1.42
N PHE A 86 0.90 9.40 0.62
CA PHE A 86 0.22 10.68 0.75
C PHE A 86 -1.28 10.60 0.40
N LEU A 87 -1.65 9.83 -0.64
CA LEU A 87 -3.05 9.56 -0.97
C LEU A 87 -3.75 8.78 0.15
N PHE A 88 -3.10 7.77 0.72
CA PHE A 88 -3.62 7.03 1.88
C PHE A 88 -3.76 7.94 3.11
N TRP A 89 -2.77 8.80 3.36
CA TRP A 89 -2.80 9.74 4.48
C TRP A 89 -3.95 10.74 4.35
N THR A 90 -4.12 11.36 3.17
CA THR A 90 -5.22 12.32 2.90
C THR A 90 -6.59 11.64 2.97
N ALA A 91 -6.75 10.44 2.43
CA ALA A 91 -7.97 9.65 2.58
C ALA A 91 -8.28 9.37 4.06
N SER A 92 -7.27 8.96 4.83
CA SER A 92 -7.43 8.70 6.28
C SER A 92 -7.75 9.99 7.06
N ALA A 93 -7.17 11.13 6.67
CA ALA A 93 -7.40 12.44 7.30
C ALA A 93 -8.82 12.96 7.02
N LEU A 94 -9.35 12.71 5.82
CA LEU A 94 -10.73 13.05 5.45
C LEU A 94 -11.75 12.25 6.29
N PHE A 95 -11.46 10.97 6.55
CA PHE A 95 -12.30 10.13 7.40
C PHE A 95 -12.26 10.55 8.88
N ARG A 96 -11.10 10.98 9.40
CA ARG A 96 -11.00 11.53 10.78
C ARG A 96 -11.84 12.79 10.97
N ARG A 97 -11.98 13.64 9.94
CA ARG A 97 -12.82 14.86 10.02
C ARG A 97 -14.31 14.54 10.09
N LYS A 98 -14.79 13.50 9.40
CA LYS A 98 -16.20 13.08 9.50
C LYS A 98 -16.57 12.47 10.86
N ALA A 99 -15.61 11.90 11.59
CA ALA A 99 -15.83 11.31 12.91
C ALA A 99 -15.98 12.33 14.05
N HIS A 100 -15.56 13.60 13.86
CA HIS A 100 -15.72 14.66 14.86
C HIS A 100 -17.01 15.48 14.71
N VAL A 101 -17.76 15.29 13.62
CA VAL A 101 -18.96 16.08 13.29
C VAL A 101 -20.26 15.25 13.40
N ALA A 102 -20.16 13.97 13.75
CA ALA A 102 -21.30 13.07 13.99
C ALA A 102 -21.33 12.67 15.47
#